data_AF-A0A1N7JHN6-F1
#
_entry.id   AF-A0A1N7JHN6-F1
#
_cell.length_a   1.000
_cell.length_b   1.000
_cell.length_c   1.000
_cell.angle_alpha   90.00
_cell.angle_beta   90.00
_cell.angle_gamma   90.00
#
_symmetry.space_group_name_H-M   'P 1'
#
loop_
_entity.id
_entity.type
_entity.pdbx_description
1 polymer ?
#
loop_
_entity_poly.entity_id
_entity_poly.type
_entity_poly.pdbx_seq_one_letter_code
_entity_poly.pdbx_strand_id
1 'polypeptide(L)'
;MKNFFEKWKLDALYIPLIIVYPAGLWLLFGDTEWHATTLTLYILCIIFLSFSGFTETNGDSAKEIIFGYIYLIGAVFFAAAGLWMWII
;
A
#
# COMPACT_ATOMS: atom_id res chain seq x y z
N MET A 1 -19.63 8.99 -24.84
CA MET A 1 -19.09 7.99 -23.91
C MET A 1 -17.71 8.35 -23.31
N LYS A 2 -16.95 9.33 -23.83
CA LYS A 2 -15.69 9.79 -23.21
C LYS A 2 -15.83 10.30 -21.76
N ASN A 3 -16.98 10.90 -21.42
CA ASN A 3 -17.17 11.56 -20.12
C ASN A 3 -17.44 10.61 -18.93
N PHE A 4 -17.74 9.33 -19.16
CA PHE A 4 -18.01 8.40 -18.05
C PHE A 4 -16.70 7.96 -17.36
N PHE A 5 -15.67 7.64 -18.15
CA PHE A 5 -14.36 7.24 -17.62
C PHE A 5 -13.56 8.40 -17.05
N GLU A 6 -13.70 9.62 -17.58
CA GLU A 6 -13.04 10.82 -17.01
C GLU A 6 -13.56 11.17 -15.62
N LYS A 7 -14.85 10.92 -15.34
CA LYS A 7 -15.45 11.16 -14.03
C LYS A 7 -14.95 10.19 -12.95
N TRP A 8 -14.48 9.01 -13.36
CA TRP A 8 -13.90 7.97 -12.51
C TRP A 8 -12.39 7.84 -12.68
N LYS A 9 -11.73 8.87 -13.22
CA LYS A 9 -10.27 8.93 -13.35
C LYS A 9 -9.67 9.21 -11.97
N LEU A 10 -9.79 8.23 -11.07
CA LEU A 10 -8.92 8.15 -9.91
C LEU A 10 -7.51 8.06 -10.46
N ASP A 11 -6.72 9.09 -10.18
CA ASP A 11 -5.30 9.08 -10.47
C ASP A 11 -4.75 7.76 -9.92
N ALA A 12 -4.05 6.98 -10.77
CA ALA A 12 -3.53 5.68 -10.38
C ALA A 12 -2.64 5.80 -9.13
N LEU A 13 -2.06 7.00 -8.96
CA LEU A 13 -1.35 7.42 -7.78
C LEU A 13 -2.13 7.18 -6.50
N TYR A 14 -3.46 7.35 -6.43
CA TYR A 14 -4.23 7.18 -5.18
C TYR A 14 -4.57 5.73 -4.84
N ILE A 15 -4.38 4.78 -5.75
CA ILE A 15 -4.78 3.38 -5.57
C ILE A 15 -4.10 2.75 -4.34
N PRO A 16 -2.77 2.88 -4.14
CA PRO A 16 -2.11 2.34 -2.95
C PRO A 16 -2.68 2.91 -1.63
N LEU A 17 -3.07 4.18 -1.61
CA LEU A 17 -3.64 4.81 -0.41
C LEU A 17 -5.03 4.31 -0.05
N ILE A 18 -5.88 4.10 -1.05
CA ILE A 18 -7.29 3.78 -0.81
C ILE A 18 -7.48 2.27 -0.59
N ILE A 19 -6.58 1.45 -1.13
CA ILE A 19 -6.70 -0.01 -1.05
C ILE A 19 -5.70 -0.57 -0.04
N VAL A 20 -4.41 -0.28 -0.21
CA VAL A 20 -3.35 -1.04 0.47
C VAL A 20 -3.17 -0.59 1.90
N TYR A 21 -3.25 0.71 2.18
CA TYR A 21 -3.21 1.21 3.56
C TYR A 21 -4.40 0.69 4.39
N PRO A 22 -5.66 0.80 3.95
CA PRO A 22 -6.79 0.21 4.68
C PRO A 22 -6.66 -1.30 4.85
N ALA A 23 -6.27 -2.04 3.80
CA ALA A 23 -6.09 -3.48 3.89
C ALA A 23 -4.97 -3.86 4.87
N GLY A 24 -3.82 -3.18 4.81
CA GLY A 24 -2.70 -3.40 5.71
C GLY A 24 -3.04 -3.07 7.15
N LEU A 25 -3.73 -1.96 7.41
CA LEU A 25 -4.20 -1.57 8.75
C LEU A 25 -5.23 -2.57 9.29
N TRP A 26 -6.15 -3.04 8.45
CA TRP A 26 -7.15 -4.03 8.84
C TRP A 26 -6.51 -5.37 9.19
N LEU A 27 -5.54 -5.83 8.41
CA LEU A 27 -4.79 -7.07 8.68
C LEU A 27 -3.92 -6.94 9.94
N LEU A 28 -3.35 -5.76 10.19
CA LEU A 28 -2.49 -5.52 11.35
C LEU A 28 -3.29 -5.38 12.65
N PHE A 29 -4.38 -4.60 12.64
CA PHE A 29 -5.11 -4.24 13.86
C PHE A 29 -6.47 -4.95 14.02
N GLY A 30 -6.91 -5.70 13.03
CA GLY A 30 -8.13 -6.50 13.12
C GLY A 30 -7.92 -7.76 13.95
N ASP A 31 -9.02 -8.34 14.43
CA ASP A 31 -9.07 -9.66 15.09
C ASP A 31 -8.85 -10.81 14.09
N THR A 32 -7.80 -10.71 13.28
CA THR A 32 -7.46 -11.67 12.24
C THR A 32 -6.40 -12.63 12.76
N GLU A 33 -6.67 -13.94 12.67
CA GLU A 33 -5.64 -14.94 13.01
C GLU A 33 -4.52 -14.95 11.96
N TRP A 34 -3.27 -14.99 12.41
CA TRP A 34 -2.07 -15.02 11.56
C TRP A 34 -1.79 -16.43 11.03
N HIS A 35 -2.59 -16.86 10.05
CA HIS A 35 -2.35 -18.08 9.27
C HIS A 35 -1.72 -17.76 7.92
N ALA A 36 -1.34 -18.79 7.17
CA ALA A 36 -0.62 -18.63 5.90
C ALA A 36 -1.29 -17.64 4.92
N THR A 37 -2.62 -17.63 4.84
CA THR A 37 -3.37 -16.73 3.95
C THR A 37 -3.30 -15.27 4.37
N THR A 38 -3.54 -14.95 5.65
CA THR A 38 -3.52 -13.57 6.16
C THR A 38 -2.11 -13.00 6.12
N LEU A 39 -1.10 -13.81 6.48
CA LEU A 39 0.31 -13.47 6.34
C LEU A 39 0.67 -13.18 4.87
N THR A 40 0.19 -13.99 3.93
CA THR A 40 0.43 -13.77 2.50
C THR A 40 -0.19 -12.45 2.02
N LEU A 41 -1.44 -12.18 2.39
CA LEU A 41 -2.11 -10.91 2.04
C LEU A 41 -1.37 -9.70 2.64
N TYR A 42 -0.86 -9.84 3.84
CA TYR A 42 -0.08 -8.79 4.51
C TYR A 42 1.25 -8.53 3.79
N ILE A 43 1.99 -9.59 3.42
CA ILE A 43 3.22 -9.50 2.63
C ILE A 43 2.94 -8.84 1.26
N LEU A 44 1.83 -9.18 0.62
CA LEU A 44 1.42 -8.55 -0.65
C LEU A 44 1.21 -7.04 -0.49
N CYS A 45 0.67 -6.57 0.63
CA CYS A 45 0.54 -5.13 0.91
C CYS A 45 1.91 -4.45 0.95
N ILE A 46 2.89 -5.06 1.62
CA ILE A 46 4.27 -4.54 1.72
C ILE A 46 4.94 -4.49 0.35
N ILE A 47 4.84 -5.58 -0.43
CA ILE A 47 5.43 -5.67 -1.77
C ILE A 47 4.80 -4.63 -2.70
N PHE A 48 3.48 -4.48 -2.66
CA PHE A 48 2.78 -3.53 -3.50
C PHE A 48 3.17 -2.08 -3.15
N LEU A 49 3.22 -1.71 -1.87
CA LEU A 49 3.71 -0.40 -1.44
C LEU A 49 5.16 -0.16 -1.83
N SER A 50 6.01 -1.18 -1.73
CA SER A 50 7.41 -1.09 -2.15
C SER A 50 7.54 -0.86 -3.65
N PHE A 51 6.77 -1.61 -4.45
CA PHE A 51 6.74 -1.48 -5.90
C PHE A 51 6.22 -0.11 -6.33
N SER A 52 5.03 0.29 -5.86
CA SER A 52 4.47 1.61 -6.15
C SER A 52 5.39 2.71 -5.66
N GLY A 53 5.95 2.60 -4.46
CA GLY A 53 6.90 3.57 -3.93
C GLY A 53 8.10 3.76 -4.86
N PHE A 54 8.72 2.66 -5.27
CA PHE A 54 9.84 2.70 -6.21
C PHE A 54 9.45 3.33 -7.56
N THR A 55 8.32 2.91 -8.15
CA THR A 55 7.86 3.47 -9.43
C THR A 55 7.60 4.97 -9.35
N GLU A 56 6.86 5.42 -8.34
CA GLU A 56 6.45 6.82 -8.21
C GLU A 56 7.61 7.75 -7.80
N THR A 57 8.60 7.26 -7.03
CA THR A 57 9.83 8.04 -6.75
C THR A 57 10.69 8.33 -7.98
N ASN A 58 10.51 7.56 -9.06
CA ASN A 58 11.17 7.79 -10.35
C ASN A 58 10.28 8.60 -11.33
N GLY A 59 9.15 9.13 -10.87
CA GLY A 59 8.25 9.95 -11.67
C GLY A 59 8.79 11.35 -11.98
N ASP A 60 8.20 11.99 -12.99
CA ASP A 60 8.64 13.31 -13.48
C ASP A 60 8.07 14.47 -12.64
N SER A 61 6.97 14.23 -11.91
CA SER A 61 6.33 15.26 -11.10
C SER A 61 6.71 15.16 -9.62
N ALA A 62 6.86 16.32 -8.97
CA ALA A 62 7.07 16.37 -7.52
C ALA A 62 5.96 15.67 -6.73
N LYS A 63 4.73 15.65 -7.28
CA LYS A 63 3.60 14.94 -6.69
C LYS A 63 3.89 13.43 -6.64
N GLU A 64 4.19 12.80 -7.78
CA GLU A 64 4.51 11.36 -7.85
C GLU A 64 5.63 11.01 -6.87
N ILE A 65 6.71 11.81 -6.86
CA ILE A 65 7.85 11.59 -5.96
C ILE A 65 7.44 11.60 -4.48
N ILE A 66 6.62 12.57 -4.05
CA ILE A 66 6.14 12.66 -2.66
C ILE A 66 5.30 11.43 -2.31
N PHE A 67 4.36 11.03 -3.17
CA PHE A 67 3.55 9.84 -2.94
C PHE A 67 4.41 8.56 -2.94
N GLY A 68 5.45 8.51 -3.78
CA GLY A 68 6.42 7.42 -3.77
C GLY A 68 7.09 7.25 -2.42
N TYR A 69 7.58 8.33 -1.81
CA TYR A 69 8.15 8.28 -0.45
C TYR A 69 7.11 7.90 0.61
N ILE A 70 5.86 8.37 0.50
CA ILE A 70 4.77 7.94 1.38
C ILE A 70 4.59 6.42 1.30
N TYR A 71 4.68 5.82 0.11
CA TYR A 71 4.53 4.37 -0.05
C TYR A 71 5.71 3.58 0.50
N LEU A 72 6.94 4.07 0.30
CA LEU A 72 8.13 3.44 0.86
C LEU A 72 8.13 3.47 2.40
N ILE A 73 7.75 4.61 3.00
CA ILE A 73 7.61 4.72 4.46
C ILE A 73 6.54 3.76 4.97
N GLY A 74 5.39 3.69 4.28
CA GLY A 74 4.32 2.74 4.59
C GLY A 74 4.80 1.28 4.53
N ALA A 75 5.55 0.90 3.50
CA ALA A 75 6.10 -0.44 3.35
C ALA A 75 7.02 -0.80 4.53
N VAL A 76 7.91 0.10 4.93
CA VAL A 76 8.80 -0.08 6.09
C VAL A 76 8.00 -0.21 7.38
N PHE A 77 7.00 0.66 7.58
CA PHE A 77 6.12 0.61 8.74
C PHE A 77 5.39 -0.73 8.84
N PHE A 78 4.72 -1.17 7.76
CA PHE A 78 4.01 -2.44 7.77
C PHE A 78 4.95 -3.64 7.92
N ALA A 79 6.13 -3.63 7.29
CA ALA A 79 7.12 -4.68 7.48
C ALA A 79 7.56 -4.80 8.95
N ALA A 80 7.89 -3.67 9.59
CA ALA A 80 8.29 -3.65 10.99
C ALA A 80 7.15 -4.07 11.93
N ALA A 81 5.94 -3.54 11.72
CA ALA A 81 4.78 -3.83 12.57
C ALA A 81 4.31 -5.28 12.44
N GLY A 82 4.29 -5.83 11.22
CA GLY A 82 3.91 -7.23 11.00
C GLY A 82 4.95 -8.20 11.55
N LEU A 83 6.24 -7.88 11.43
CA LEU A 83 7.30 -8.67 12.06
C LEU A 83 7.17 -8.66 13.58
N TRP A 84 6.88 -7.50 14.17
CA TRP A 84 6.65 -7.36 15.62
C TRP A 84 5.46 -8.20 16.09
N MET A 85 4.32 -8.11 15.39
CA MET A 85 3.13 -8.90 15.74
C MET A 85 3.30 -10.40 15.53
N TRP A 86 4.14 -10.81 14.58
CA TRP A 86 4.41 -12.23 14.35
C TRP A 86 5.31 -12.86 15.41
N ILE A 87 6.18 -12.07 16.05
CA ILE A 87 7.13 -12.55 17.07
C ILE A 87 6.49 -12.65 18.46
N ILE A 88 5.44 -11.87 18.74
CA ILE A 88 4.73 -11.84 20.03
C ILE A 88 3.60 -12.87 20.04
#